data_AF-A0A2V5R385-F1
#
_entry.id   AF-A0A2V5R385-F1
#
_cell.length_a   1.000
_cell.length_b   1.000
_cell.length_c   1.000
_cell.angle_alpha   90.00
_cell.angle_beta   90.00
_cell.angle_gamma   90.00
#
_symmetry.space_group_name_H-M   'P 1'
#
loop_
_entity.id
_entity.type
_entity.pdbx_description
1 polymer ?
#
loop_
_entity_poly.entity_id
_entity_poly.type
_entity_poly.pdbx_seq_one_letter_code
_entity_poly.pdbx_strand_id
1 'polypeptide(L)'
;MSKITVTGFMLSLVLLFTPFEARSRNPATMNSPGNQLHAAGQSHADGGTGTLQKMIVESGSVTMELDVNRLNGIEIGNGKLERVQFAVAANSFFSILVFNDLLRGTEPGSMAVVSQNKVALPAALTASINRLVIEKATSNGPFDVTVRDALSGFVFFEVQGNQYDYNASARLLTIQGGRLLISKEFAAALGRASDAGAQVGNISVGAAMQAIQITQLSNGAPKSVLMPPLSRRAVPGAPTLAAGPDVIVGDLPNMVQLGSAGSQVGLAIATTSCNNGDQPINWFALPNTDHPVVPQNFYRMSGGASNNERFEQIGQSWMKHTFGADELDECNLGCNTNNCTQWTTLCPGCSDPYDASENGDRTLIGSRAWINPFTGSFPSSANNHAGHVHDGVSHRMRVETSDLDTTQNQGAIYFAEAAYITPHEYTWCQSHPGQCNMYDNVSYRQYNVTGSPPNFTFSPAGATVRKQAAIRAWTGAIVNQVQPDPANDGICFMGYNVTNPSTG
;
A
#
# COMPACT_ATOMS: atom_id res chain seq x y z
N MET A 1 15.84 27.77 -36.85
CA MET A 1 14.36 27.81 -36.81
C MET A 1 13.89 26.73 -35.84
N SER A 2 12.76 27.00 -35.18
CA SER A 2 12.40 26.61 -33.80
C SER A 2 12.47 25.13 -33.41
N LYS A 3 12.99 24.87 -32.19
CA LYS A 3 12.88 23.61 -31.44
C LYS A 3 11.55 23.60 -30.69
N ILE A 4 10.70 22.60 -30.94
CA ILE A 4 9.49 22.35 -30.14
C ILE A 4 9.80 21.21 -29.17
N THR A 5 9.93 21.56 -27.90
CA THR A 5 10.14 20.64 -26.79
C THR A 5 8.80 20.02 -26.41
N VAL A 6 8.67 18.70 -26.55
CA VAL A 6 7.53 17.90 -26.08
C VAL A 6 7.74 17.64 -24.58
N THR A 7 7.45 18.64 -23.76
CA THR A 7 7.38 18.51 -22.29
C THR A 7 6.17 19.30 -21.83
N GLY A 8 4.99 18.69 -21.87
CA GLY A 8 3.76 19.43 -21.56
C GLY A 8 2.46 18.64 -21.65
N PHE A 9 2.42 17.38 -21.20
CA PHE A 9 1.15 16.62 -21.21
C PHE A 9 0.68 16.08 -19.85
N MET A 10 1.50 16.13 -18.79
CA MET A 10 1.04 15.76 -17.43
C MET A 10 0.56 16.96 -16.60
N LEU A 11 0.94 18.19 -16.97
CA LEU A 11 0.67 19.38 -16.15
C LEU A 11 -0.69 20.04 -16.44
N SER A 12 -1.24 19.84 -17.64
CA SER A 12 -2.52 20.46 -18.02
C SER A 12 -3.74 19.80 -17.38
N LEU A 13 -3.61 18.56 -16.88
CA LEU A 13 -4.75 17.82 -16.34
C LEU A 13 -5.02 18.11 -14.85
N VAL A 14 -4.03 18.59 -14.09
CA VAL A 14 -4.18 18.92 -12.66
C VAL A 14 -4.69 20.35 -12.44
N LEU A 15 -4.53 21.23 -13.45
CA LEU A 15 -4.91 22.65 -13.36
C LEU A 15 -6.27 23.00 -13.99
N LEU A 16 -6.91 22.09 -14.74
CA LEU A 16 -8.09 22.42 -15.57
C LEU A 16 -9.40 21.73 -15.18
N PHE A 17 -9.48 20.98 -14.07
CA PHE A 17 -10.76 20.47 -13.57
C PHE A 17 -11.33 21.33 -12.45
N THR A 18 -12.06 22.37 -12.84
CA THR A 18 -13.38 22.55 -12.24
C THR A 18 -14.36 22.64 -13.41
N PRO A 19 -15.30 21.70 -13.47
CA PRO A 19 -16.63 22.14 -13.09
C PRO A 19 -17.37 21.14 -12.18
N PHE A 20 -18.19 21.73 -11.32
CA PHE A 20 -19.21 21.17 -10.41
C PHE A 20 -18.76 20.53 -9.07
N GLU A 21 -19.17 21.22 -7.99
CA GLU A 21 -19.47 20.73 -6.63
C GLU A 21 -18.34 20.32 -5.67
N ALA A 22 -17.08 20.76 -5.87
CA ALA A 22 -16.05 20.66 -4.84
C ALA A 22 -15.83 22.00 -4.11
N ARG A 23 -15.93 22.02 -2.77
CA ARG A 23 -15.58 23.17 -1.91
C ARG A 23 -14.47 22.78 -0.92
N SER A 24 -13.61 23.73 -0.56
CA SER A 24 -12.61 23.58 0.51
C SER A 24 -12.68 24.78 1.44
N ARG A 25 -12.53 24.55 2.75
CA ARG A 25 -12.51 25.59 3.79
C ARG A 25 -11.10 25.70 4.36
N ASN A 26 -10.37 26.76 4.01
CA ASN A 26 -9.06 27.07 4.59
C ASN A 26 -9.22 28.14 5.71
N PRO A 27 -8.82 27.88 6.97
CA PRO A 27 -8.94 28.86 8.06
C PRO A 27 -8.21 30.18 7.79
N ALA A 28 -7.17 30.18 6.94
CA ALA A 28 -6.45 31.39 6.55
C ALA A 28 -7.28 32.39 5.72
N THR A 29 -8.50 32.02 5.30
CA THR A 29 -9.36 32.85 4.42
C THR A 29 -10.70 33.24 5.03
N MET A 30 -10.91 33.05 6.35
CA MET A 30 -12.11 33.56 7.00
C MET A 30 -12.06 35.08 7.15
N ASN A 31 -12.49 35.79 6.11
CA ASN A 31 -13.38 36.95 6.17
C ASN A 31 -13.78 37.39 4.74
N SER A 32 -15.07 37.31 4.46
CA SER A 32 -15.80 37.87 3.29
C SER A 32 -16.01 36.97 2.06
N PRO A 33 -17.24 36.92 1.49
CA PRO A 33 -17.59 36.10 0.31
C PRO A 33 -16.85 36.45 -1.00
N GLY A 34 -16.05 37.52 -1.03
CA GLY A 34 -15.38 38.01 -2.23
C GLY A 34 -14.05 37.33 -2.59
N ASN A 35 -13.45 36.52 -1.70
CA ASN A 35 -12.08 36.02 -1.89
C ASN A 35 -11.96 34.65 -2.59
N GLN A 36 -13.06 33.96 -2.91
CA GLN A 36 -12.98 32.65 -3.59
C GLN A 36 -12.55 32.75 -5.07
N LEU A 37 -12.80 33.88 -5.73
CA LEU A 37 -12.29 34.15 -7.09
C LEU A 37 -10.79 34.54 -7.09
N HIS A 38 -10.27 35.07 -5.99
CA HIS A 38 -8.86 35.43 -5.87
C HIS A 38 -7.94 34.23 -5.58
N ALA A 39 -8.44 33.18 -4.94
CA ALA A 39 -7.67 31.97 -4.67
C ALA A 39 -7.39 31.11 -5.93
N ALA A 40 -8.29 31.13 -6.91
CA ALA A 40 -8.05 30.51 -8.21
C ALA A 40 -6.89 31.19 -8.97
N GLY A 41 -6.82 32.53 -8.87
CA GLY A 41 -5.75 33.35 -9.48
C GLY A 41 -4.37 33.21 -8.82
N GLN A 42 -4.30 32.83 -7.54
CA GLN A 42 -3.01 32.63 -6.85
C GLN A 42 -2.31 31.32 -7.24
N SER A 43 -3.05 30.29 -7.67
CA SER A 43 -2.44 29.02 -8.12
C SER A 43 -1.57 29.15 -9.38
N HIS A 44 -1.78 30.22 -10.17
CA HIS A 44 -0.94 30.57 -11.31
C HIS A 44 0.34 31.33 -10.92
N ALA A 45 0.42 31.90 -9.70
CA ALA A 45 1.58 32.68 -9.26
C ALA A 45 2.74 31.81 -8.73
N ASP A 46 2.45 30.62 -8.18
CA ASP A 46 3.47 29.75 -7.55
C ASP A 46 4.12 28.74 -8.51
N GLY A 47 3.79 28.79 -9.81
CA GLY A 47 4.39 27.92 -10.84
C GLY A 47 4.13 26.42 -10.65
N GLY A 48 3.16 26.01 -9.84
CA GLY A 48 2.94 24.60 -9.48
C GLY A 48 3.86 24.09 -8.37
N THR A 49 4.41 25.00 -7.55
CA THR A 49 5.19 24.68 -6.34
C THR A 49 4.23 24.49 -5.16
N GLY A 50 4.43 23.44 -4.35
CA GLY A 50 3.56 23.18 -3.20
C GLY A 50 3.54 21.72 -2.76
N THR A 51 2.65 21.38 -1.83
CA THR A 51 2.47 20.01 -1.33
C THR A 51 1.27 19.36 -1.99
N LEU A 52 1.50 18.26 -2.71
CA LEU A 52 0.45 17.39 -3.26
C LEU A 52 0.32 16.14 -2.37
N GLN A 53 -0.89 15.84 -1.92
CA GLN A 53 -1.19 14.68 -1.08
C GLN A 53 -2.21 13.79 -1.78
N LYS A 54 -1.90 12.50 -1.86
CA LYS A 54 -2.88 11.45 -2.11
C LYS A 54 -3.32 10.90 -0.77
N MET A 55 -4.62 10.98 -0.50
CA MET A 55 -5.20 10.60 0.78
C MET A 55 -6.25 9.51 0.61
N ILE A 56 -6.33 8.61 1.58
CA ILE A 56 -7.37 7.58 1.67
C ILE A 56 -8.21 7.79 2.92
N VAL A 57 -9.32 7.06 3.03
CA VAL A 57 -10.16 7.09 4.23
C VAL A 57 -9.46 6.33 5.36
N GLU A 58 -9.20 7.03 6.46
CA GLU A 58 -8.71 6.46 7.72
C GLU A 58 -9.83 5.77 8.48
N SER A 59 -10.95 6.46 8.64
CA SER A 59 -12.16 5.98 9.28
C SER A 59 -13.30 6.92 8.93
N GLY A 60 -14.53 6.54 9.27
CA GLY A 60 -15.65 7.41 9.00
C GLY A 60 -16.99 6.80 9.35
N SER A 61 -18.04 7.54 9.03
CA SER A 61 -19.40 7.07 9.10
C SER A 61 -20.15 7.41 7.83
N VAL A 62 -21.10 6.54 7.51
CA VAL A 62 -22.06 6.71 6.43
C VAL A 62 -23.44 6.64 7.04
N THR A 63 -24.31 7.55 6.63
CA THR A 63 -25.74 7.45 6.94
C THR A 63 -26.51 7.31 5.64
N MET A 64 -27.35 6.28 5.56
CA MET A 64 -28.38 6.17 4.54
C MET A 64 -29.76 6.34 5.18
N GLU A 65 -30.59 7.20 4.62
CA GLU A 65 -32.00 7.32 4.99
C GLU A 65 -32.82 6.72 3.85
N LEU A 66 -33.44 5.56 4.10
CA LEU A 66 -34.09 4.72 3.09
C LEU A 66 -35.60 4.69 3.29
N ASP A 67 -36.36 4.94 2.24
CA ASP A 67 -37.79 4.74 2.18
C ASP A 67 -38.10 3.24 2.03
N VAL A 68 -38.32 2.56 3.16
CA VAL A 68 -38.56 1.12 3.17
C VAL A 68 -39.93 0.76 2.59
N ASN A 69 -40.90 1.67 2.57
CA ASN A 69 -42.18 1.43 1.92
C ASN A 69 -41.98 1.35 0.41
N ARG A 70 -41.26 2.31 -0.17
CA ARG A 70 -40.92 2.31 -1.60
C ARG A 70 -40.06 1.12 -1.99
N LEU A 71 -39.10 0.75 -1.15
CA LEU A 71 -38.29 -0.47 -1.35
C LEU A 71 -39.12 -1.76 -1.28
N ASN A 72 -40.26 -1.77 -0.60
CA ASN A 72 -41.19 -2.91 -0.53
C ASN A 72 -42.37 -2.82 -1.52
N GLY A 73 -42.38 -1.83 -2.43
CA GLY A 73 -43.45 -1.67 -3.43
C GLY A 73 -44.75 -1.07 -2.90
N ILE A 74 -44.67 -0.34 -1.78
CA ILE A 74 -45.81 0.34 -1.16
C ILE A 74 -45.77 1.82 -1.56
N GLU A 75 -46.68 2.23 -2.45
CA GLU A 75 -46.85 3.63 -2.90
C GLU A 75 -47.85 4.41 -2.01
N ILE A 76 -47.63 4.47 -0.70
CA ILE A 76 -48.51 5.23 0.20
C ILE A 76 -47.78 6.47 0.72
N GLY A 77 -48.43 7.63 0.60
CA GLY A 77 -47.91 8.94 0.97
C GLY A 77 -47.34 9.00 2.39
N ASN A 78 -46.15 9.60 2.49
CA ASN A 78 -45.18 9.60 3.59
C ASN A 78 -44.43 8.27 3.73
N GLY A 79 -43.36 8.14 2.94
CA GLY A 79 -42.41 7.03 2.99
C GLY A 79 -41.88 6.79 4.39
N LYS A 80 -41.79 5.52 4.81
CA LYS A 80 -41.18 5.15 6.08
C LYS A 80 -39.66 5.26 5.91
N LEU A 81 -39.11 6.41 6.27
CA LEU A 81 -37.66 6.65 6.25
C LEU A 81 -37.02 5.93 7.43
N GLU A 82 -36.26 4.88 7.14
CA GLU A 82 -35.41 4.20 8.10
C GLU A 82 -33.97 4.67 7.94
N ARG A 83 -33.33 5.00 9.06
CA ARG A 83 -31.93 5.42 9.08
C ARG A 83 -31.04 4.21 9.28
N VAL A 84 -30.18 3.91 8.31
CA VAL A 84 -29.13 2.91 8.41
C VAL A 84 -27.79 3.62 8.58
N GLN A 85 -27.09 3.32 9.67
CA GLN A 85 -25.79 3.88 10.01
C GLN A 85 -24.73 2.83 9.74
N PHE A 86 -23.63 3.26 9.13
CA PHE A 86 -22.48 2.41 8.91
C PHE A 86 -21.21 3.05 9.46
N ALA A 87 -20.32 2.21 9.98
CA ALA A 87 -18.93 2.58 10.14
C ALA A 87 -18.21 2.28 8.83
N VAL A 88 -17.30 3.17 8.42
CA VAL A 88 -16.42 2.94 7.29
C VAL A 88 -15.23 2.10 7.75
N ALA A 89 -14.91 1.04 7.02
CA ALA A 89 -13.75 0.21 7.27
C ALA A 89 -12.47 1.05 7.16
N ALA A 90 -11.58 0.86 8.13
CA ALA A 90 -10.33 1.62 8.17
C ALA A 90 -9.47 1.36 6.94
N ASN A 91 -8.70 2.37 6.53
CA ASN A 91 -7.78 2.30 5.38
C ASN A 91 -8.48 1.98 4.04
N SER A 92 -9.70 2.48 3.87
CA SER A 92 -10.48 2.31 2.65
C SER A 92 -9.93 3.17 1.50
N PHE A 93 -9.70 2.57 0.33
CA PHE A 93 -9.05 3.19 -0.84
C PHE A 93 -9.93 4.15 -1.65
N PHE A 94 -11.00 4.69 -1.06
CA PHE A 94 -11.70 5.83 -1.61
C PHE A 94 -10.79 7.07 -1.51
N SER A 95 -10.12 7.41 -2.61
CA SER A 95 -8.97 8.29 -2.59
C SER A 95 -9.31 9.73 -3.01
N ILE A 96 -8.67 10.71 -2.39
CA ILE A 96 -8.72 12.12 -2.80
C ILE A 96 -7.32 12.68 -3.07
N LEU A 97 -7.26 13.66 -3.96
CA LEU A 97 -6.08 14.48 -4.20
C LEU A 97 -6.27 15.85 -3.55
N VAL A 98 -5.30 16.26 -2.74
CA VAL A 98 -5.27 17.56 -2.06
C VAL A 98 -3.98 18.27 -2.44
N PHE A 99 -4.06 19.50 -2.93
CA PHE A 99 -2.89 20.32 -3.23
C PHE A 99 -2.97 21.66 -2.51
N ASN A 100 -1.97 21.97 -1.68
CA ASN A 100 -1.94 23.15 -0.81
C ASN A 100 -3.27 23.30 -0.05
N ASP A 101 -3.68 22.24 0.66
CA ASP A 101 -4.90 22.15 1.48
C ASP A 101 -6.24 22.28 0.71
N LEU A 102 -6.19 22.34 -0.63
CA LEU A 102 -7.37 22.41 -1.48
C LEU A 102 -7.66 21.05 -2.11
N LEU A 103 -8.89 20.58 -1.99
CA LEU A 103 -9.37 19.40 -2.71
C LEU A 103 -9.25 19.64 -4.22
N ARG A 104 -8.61 18.70 -4.93
CA ARG A 104 -8.46 18.71 -6.38
C ARG A 104 -9.36 17.70 -7.08
N GLY A 105 -9.73 16.63 -6.39
CA GLY A 105 -10.67 15.64 -6.91
C GLY A 105 -10.63 14.34 -6.13
N THR A 106 -11.52 13.44 -6.52
CA THR A 106 -11.58 12.05 -6.08
C THR A 106 -11.03 11.15 -7.17
N GLU A 107 -10.36 10.06 -6.79
CA GLU A 107 -9.92 9.01 -7.71
C GLU A 107 -10.83 7.78 -7.58
N PRO A 108 -10.91 6.93 -8.62
CA PRO A 108 -11.63 5.66 -8.51
C PRO A 108 -11.17 4.84 -7.32
N GLY A 109 -12.13 4.23 -6.63
CA GLY A 109 -11.87 3.49 -5.40
C GLY A 109 -13.12 3.30 -4.57
N SER A 110 -13.00 2.53 -3.50
CA SER A 110 -14.14 2.14 -2.68
C SER A 110 -13.87 2.27 -1.19
N MET A 111 -14.94 2.47 -0.42
CA MET A 111 -14.92 2.32 1.02
C MET A 111 -15.91 1.24 1.45
N ALA A 112 -15.41 0.24 2.18
CA ALA A 112 -16.25 -0.81 2.75
C ALA A 112 -17.00 -0.25 3.95
N VAL A 113 -18.27 -0.64 4.10
CA VAL A 113 -19.14 -0.12 5.15
C VAL A 113 -19.78 -1.26 5.93
N VAL A 114 -19.82 -1.11 7.26
CA VAL A 114 -20.36 -2.11 8.19
C VAL A 114 -21.51 -1.53 8.97
N SER A 115 -22.69 -2.15 8.88
CA SER A 115 -23.90 -1.67 9.54
C SER A 115 -23.73 -1.61 11.06
N GLN A 116 -24.15 -0.51 11.66
CA GLN A 116 -24.07 -0.25 13.11
C GLN A 116 -25.40 -0.45 13.82
N ASN A 117 -26.50 -0.47 13.06
CA ASN A 117 -27.83 -0.70 13.58
C ASN A 117 -28.57 -1.74 12.73
N LYS A 118 -29.58 -2.37 13.34
CA LYS A 118 -30.45 -3.32 12.65
C LYS A 118 -31.68 -2.59 12.15
N VAL A 119 -31.94 -2.70 10.85
CA VAL A 119 -33.11 -2.14 10.18
C VAL A 119 -33.77 -3.24 9.35
N ALA A 120 -35.10 -3.28 9.33
CA ALA A 120 -35.85 -4.20 8.48
C ALA A 120 -35.79 -3.70 7.02
N LEU A 121 -35.01 -4.39 6.18
CA LEU A 121 -34.79 -4.08 4.77
C LEU A 121 -35.25 -5.25 3.89
N PRO A 122 -35.42 -5.06 2.56
CA PRO A 122 -35.69 -6.16 1.65
C PRO A 122 -34.61 -7.25 1.71
N ALA A 123 -35.01 -8.51 1.55
CA ALA A 123 -34.14 -9.67 1.74
C ALA A 123 -32.81 -9.59 0.96
N ALA A 124 -32.86 -9.11 -0.28
CA ALA A 124 -31.66 -8.94 -1.12
C ALA A 124 -30.65 -7.95 -0.51
N LEU A 125 -31.13 -6.83 0.04
CA LEU A 125 -30.27 -5.83 0.69
C LEU A 125 -29.81 -6.31 2.07
N THR A 126 -30.68 -6.96 2.84
CA THR A 126 -30.33 -7.57 4.14
C THR A 126 -29.22 -8.60 4.00
N ALA A 127 -29.24 -9.42 2.95
CA ALA A 127 -28.18 -10.40 2.68
C ALA A 127 -26.81 -9.74 2.42
N SER A 128 -26.80 -8.49 2.00
CA SER A 128 -25.58 -7.74 1.64
C SER A 128 -25.18 -6.65 2.62
N ILE A 129 -25.98 -6.38 3.65
CA ILE A 129 -25.85 -5.19 4.50
C ILE A 129 -24.50 -5.03 5.20
N ASN A 130 -23.80 -6.14 5.47
CA ASN A 130 -22.47 -6.16 6.11
C ASN A 130 -21.31 -6.35 5.12
N ARG A 131 -21.60 -6.36 3.81
CA ARG A 131 -20.63 -6.48 2.72
C ARG A 131 -20.83 -5.39 1.67
N LEU A 132 -21.44 -4.28 2.04
CA LEU A 132 -21.63 -3.15 1.14
C LEU A 132 -20.33 -2.35 1.01
N VAL A 133 -20.12 -1.80 -0.17
CA VAL A 133 -19.10 -0.80 -0.46
C VAL A 133 -19.76 0.42 -1.10
N ILE A 134 -19.25 1.60 -0.78
CA ILE A 134 -19.48 2.82 -1.54
C ILE A 134 -18.32 2.97 -2.49
N GLU A 135 -18.59 2.95 -3.79
CA GLU A 135 -17.56 2.94 -4.82
C GLU A 135 -17.71 4.11 -5.78
N LYS A 136 -16.58 4.77 -6.06
CA LYS A 136 -16.42 5.65 -7.22
C LYS A 136 -15.83 4.83 -8.37
N ALA A 137 -16.61 4.67 -9.44
CA ALA A 137 -16.22 3.84 -10.58
C ALA A 137 -15.11 4.49 -11.42
N THR A 138 -14.39 3.67 -12.20
CA THR A 138 -13.36 4.13 -13.16
C THR A 138 -13.93 4.71 -14.44
N SER A 139 -15.21 4.46 -14.73
CA SER A 139 -15.88 4.88 -15.96
C SER A 139 -16.64 6.19 -15.78
N ASN A 140 -16.66 7.04 -16.82
CA ASN A 140 -17.50 8.25 -16.92
C ASN A 140 -18.98 7.89 -17.13
N GLY A 141 -19.52 6.99 -16.31
CA GLY A 141 -20.95 6.70 -16.27
C GLY A 141 -21.74 7.93 -15.78
N PRO A 142 -23.08 7.94 -15.97
CA PRO A 142 -23.92 9.06 -15.54
C PRO A 142 -23.96 9.26 -14.01
N PHE A 143 -23.43 8.30 -13.24
CA PHE A 143 -23.40 8.31 -11.78
C PHE A 143 -21.96 8.18 -11.29
N ASP A 144 -21.59 9.06 -10.37
CA ASP A 144 -20.21 9.16 -9.89
C ASP A 144 -19.90 8.18 -8.75
N VAL A 145 -20.93 7.73 -8.03
CA VAL A 145 -20.81 6.85 -6.87
C VAL A 145 -21.93 5.80 -6.89
N THR A 146 -21.60 4.57 -6.53
CA THR A 146 -22.56 3.46 -6.36
C THR A 146 -22.48 2.86 -4.96
N VAL A 147 -23.58 2.23 -4.53
CA VAL A 147 -23.62 1.35 -3.36
C VAL A 147 -23.83 -0.07 -3.86
N ARG A 148 -22.83 -0.93 -3.68
CA ARG A 148 -22.84 -2.29 -4.21
C ARG A 148 -22.36 -3.32 -3.22
N ASP A 149 -22.64 -4.58 -3.54
CA ASP A 149 -22.05 -5.72 -2.88
C ASP A 149 -20.56 -5.84 -3.21
N ALA A 150 -19.71 -5.95 -2.20
CA ALA A 150 -18.27 -6.09 -2.38
C ALA A 150 -17.88 -7.40 -3.06
N LEU A 151 -18.60 -8.49 -2.78
CA LEU A 151 -18.28 -9.83 -3.24
C LEU A 151 -18.88 -10.12 -4.62
N SER A 152 -20.17 -9.88 -4.79
CA SER A 152 -20.86 -10.20 -6.05
C SER A 152 -20.79 -9.08 -7.09
N GLY A 153 -20.43 -7.86 -6.69
CA GLY A 153 -20.50 -6.69 -7.55
C GLY A 153 -21.91 -6.14 -7.77
N PHE A 154 -22.94 -6.79 -7.21
CA PHE A 154 -24.35 -6.41 -7.41
C PHE A 154 -24.62 -4.98 -6.94
N VAL A 155 -25.08 -4.11 -7.85
CA VAL A 155 -25.32 -2.70 -7.55
C VAL A 155 -26.72 -2.53 -6.97
N PHE A 156 -26.84 -2.00 -5.75
CA PHE A 156 -28.15 -1.71 -5.16
C PHE A 156 -28.61 -0.30 -5.53
N PHE A 157 -27.72 0.68 -5.37
CA PHE A 157 -28.05 2.09 -5.58
C PHE A 157 -27.03 2.81 -6.43
N GLU A 158 -27.55 3.63 -7.34
CA GLU A 158 -26.81 4.68 -8.03
C GLU A 158 -26.96 5.98 -7.21
N VAL A 159 -25.87 6.72 -7.00
CA VAL A 159 -25.90 7.95 -6.20
C VAL A 159 -25.79 9.18 -7.09
N GLN A 160 -26.73 10.11 -6.96
CA GLN A 160 -26.78 11.34 -7.76
C GLN A 160 -26.76 12.60 -6.88
N GLY A 161 -26.01 13.63 -7.30
CA GLY A 161 -25.97 14.94 -6.63
C GLY A 161 -24.98 15.03 -5.47
N ASN A 162 -23.91 14.23 -5.49
CA ASN A 162 -22.88 14.22 -4.46
C ASN A 162 -22.06 15.52 -4.50
N GLN A 163 -22.04 16.23 -3.37
CA GLN A 163 -21.19 17.40 -3.14
C GLN A 163 -20.03 17.02 -2.23
N TYR A 164 -18.81 17.32 -2.65
CA TYR A 164 -17.59 17.00 -1.92
C TYR A 164 -17.05 18.24 -1.22
N ASP A 165 -16.87 18.16 0.10
CA ASP A 165 -16.22 19.20 0.91
C ASP A 165 -15.04 18.62 1.68
N TYR A 166 -13.88 19.28 1.63
CA TYR A 166 -12.70 18.88 2.39
C TYR A 166 -12.27 20.00 3.36
N ASN A 167 -12.12 19.62 4.63
CA ASN A 167 -11.55 20.47 5.67
C ASN A 167 -10.12 19.99 5.97
N ALA A 168 -9.12 20.75 5.53
CA ALA A 168 -7.72 20.38 5.70
C ALA A 168 -7.26 20.34 7.16
N SER A 169 -7.74 21.27 7.99
CA SER A 169 -7.37 21.32 9.42
C SER A 169 -7.90 20.13 10.20
N ALA A 170 -9.10 19.65 9.86
CA ALA A 170 -9.69 18.46 10.46
C ALA A 170 -9.34 17.17 9.71
N ARG A 171 -8.66 17.28 8.55
CA ARG A 171 -8.48 16.20 7.57
C ARG A 171 -9.77 15.42 7.31
N LEU A 172 -10.86 16.14 7.14
CA LEU A 172 -12.21 15.56 7.06
C LEU A 172 -12.77 15.75 5.65
N LEU A 173 -13.06 14.65 4.97
CA LEU A 173 -13.88 14.61 3.77
C LEU A 173 -15.34 14.44 4.15
N THR A 174 -16.20 15.28 3.58
CA THR A 174 -17.65 15.20 3.73
C THR A 174 -18.29 15.07 2.35
N ILE A 175 -19.20 14.10 2.20
CA ILE A 175 -20.02 13.92 1.00
C ILE A 175 -21.47 14.11 1.40
N GLN A 176 -22.15 15.08 0.78
CA GLN A 176 -23.53 15.44 1.08
C GLN A 176 -24.37 15.58 -0.19
N GLY A 177 -25.69 15.68 -0.06
CA GLY A 177 -26.61 15.88 -1.18
C GLY A 177 -26.91 14.63 -2.01
N GLY A 178 -26.24 13.51 -1.73
CA GLY A 178 -26.39 12.26 -2.46
C GLY A 178 -27.80 11.68 -2.35
N ARG A 179 -28.48 11.53 -3.49
CA ARG A 179 -29.77 10.83 -3.62
C ARG A 179 -29.54 9.39 -4.04
N LEU A 180 -30.16 8.45 -3.34
CA LEU A 180 -30.09 7.01 -3.64
C LEU A 180 -31.18 6.64 -4.64
N LEU A 181 -30.77 6.21 -5.83
CA LEU A 181 -31.66 5.74 -6.90
C LEU A 181 -31.57 4.21 -7.01
N ILE A 182 -32.69 3.51 -7.16
CA ILE A 182 -32.69 2.05 -7.39
C ILE A 182 -31.95 1.76 -8.71
N SER A 183 -30.96 0.87 -8.68
CA SER A 183 -30.25 0.44 -9.89
C SER A 183 -31.16 -0.43 -10.81
N LYS A 184 -30.78 -0.61 -12.07
CA LYS A 184 -31.51 -1.54 -12.97
C LYS A 184 -31.49 -2.98 -12.44
N GLU A 185 -30.37 -3.41 -11.89
CA GLU A 185 -30.17 -4.75 -11.33
C GLU A 185 -31.07 -4.97 -10.11
N PHE A 186 -31.15 -3.99 -9.23
CA PHE A 186 -31.96 -4.08 -8.03
C PHE A 186 -33.46 -4.01 -8.34
N ALA A 187 -33.87 -3.15 -9.27
CA ALA A 187 -35.23 -3.12 -9.78
C ALA A 187 -35.67 -4.47 -10.34
N ALA A 188 -34.80 -5.14 -11.11
CA ALA A 188 -35.07 -6.48 -11.64
C ALA A 188 -35.17 -7.54 -10.51
N ALA A 189 -34.26 -7.51 -9.53
CA ALA A 189 -34.30 -8.42 -8.38
C ALA A 189 -35.54 -8.23 -7.49
N LEU A 190 -36.12 -7.03 -7.47
CA LEU A 190 -37.38 -6.71 -6.80
C LEU A 190 -38.62 -7.12 -7.62
N GLY A 191 -38.44 -7.64 -8.84
CA GLY A 191 -39.54 -7.96 -9.76
C GLY A 191 -40.24 -6.72 -10.33
N ARG A 192 -39.63 -5.53 -10.21
CA ARG A 192 -40.22 -4.23 -10.56
C ARG A 192 -39.25 -3.41 -11.40
N ALA A 193 -39.00 -3.87 -12.64
CA ALA A 193 -38.02 -3.23 -13.52
C ALA A 193 -38.31 -1.74 -13.82
N SER A 194 -39.58 -1.31 -13.73
CA SER A 194 -40.01 0.09 -13.85
C SER A 194 -39.41 1.03 -12.80
N ASP A 195 -38.97 0.48 -11.68
CA ASP A 195 -38.51 1.26 -10.53
C ASP A 195 -37.04 1.66 -10.66
N ALA A 196 -36.34 1.23 -11.71
CA ALA A 196 -34.98 1.66 -11.99
C ALA A 196 -34.90 3.19 -12.13
N GLY A 197 -34.00 3.81 -11.39
CA GLY A 197 -33.85 5.27 -11.30
C GLY A 197 -34.78 5.96 -10.30
N ALA A 198 -35.70 5.23 -9.65
CA ALA A 198 -36.56 5.79 -8.62
C ALA A 198 -35.75 6.16 -7.37
N GLN A 199 -35.95 7.38 -6.84
CA GLN A 199 -35.30 7.81 -5.61
C GLN A 199 -35.91 7.13 -4.38
N VAL A 200 -35.09 6.42 -3.61
CA VAL A 200 -35.50 5.68 -2.41
C VAL A 200 -34.85 6.20 -1.15
N GLY A 201 -34.12 7.30 -1.21
CA GLY A 201 -33.46 7.82 -0.04
C GLY A 201 -32.36 8.82 -0.33
N ASN A 202 -31.59 9.11 0.71
CA ASN A 202 -30.41 9.96 0.66
C ASN A 202 -29.23 9.27 1.38
N ILE A 203 -28.02 9.67 1.01
CA ILE A 203 -26.77 9.22 1.62
C ILE A 203 -25.89 10.41 2.00
N SER A 204 -25.22 10.30 3.14
CA SER A 204 -24.17 11.23 3.56
C SER A 204 -22.96 10.46 4.12
N VAL A 205 -21.78 11.02 3.91
CA VAL A 205 -20.49 10.44 4.34
C VAL A 205 -19.70 11.48 5.10
N GLY A 206 -19.14 11.09 6.24
CA GLY A 206 -18.09 11.83 6.94
C GLY A 206 -16.89 10.91 7.14
N ALA A 207 -15.76 11.24 6.53
CA ALA A 207 -14.56 10.40 6.53
C ALA A 207 -13.33 11.20 6.97
N ALA A 208 -12.68 10.72 8.04
CA ALA A 208 -11.34 11.16 8.39
C ALA A 208 -10.37 10.63 7.32
N MET A 209 -9.47 11.49 6.86
CA MET A 209 -8.56 11.23 5.76
C MET A 209 -7.12 11.20 6.25
N GLN A 210 -6.35 10.27 5.71
CA GLN A 210 -4.92 10.14 5.97
C GLN A 210 -4.15 10.14 4.66
N ALA A 211 -2.97 10.76 4.66
CA ALA A 211 -2.11 10.79 3.49
C ALA A 211 -1.35 9.47 3.36
N ILE A 212 -1.45 8.83 2.20
CA ILE A 212 -0.61 7.68 1.84
C ILE A 212 0.60 8.09 1.02
N GLN A 213 0.54 9.27 0.41
CA GLN A 213 1.63 9.83 -0.36
C GLN A 213 1.61 11.36 -0.22
N ILE A 214 2.76 11.94 0.09
CA ILE A 214 3.01 13.37 0.19
C ILE A 214 4.14 13.70 -0.77
N THR A 215 3.86 14.49 -1.80
CA THR A 215 4.81 14.89 -2.84
C THR A 215 5.07 16.39 -2.71
N GLN A 216 6.33 16.79 -2.52
CA GLN A 216 6.73 18.18 -2.63
C GLN A 216 6.98 18.51 -4.09
N LEU A 217 6.24 19.45 -4.65
CA LEU A 217 6.38 19.93 -6.01
C LEU A 217 7.16 21.24 -6.04
N SER A 218 8.06 21.38 -7.02
CA SER A 218 8.76 22.62 -7.34
C SER A 218 8.59 22.84 -8.84
N ASN A 219 7.96 23.95 -9.22
CA ASN A 219 7.61 24.26 -10.61
C ASN A 219 6.86 23.10 -11.32
N GLY A 220 5.98 22.40 -10.59
CA GLY A 220 5.23 21.24 -11.09
C GLY A 220 6.00 19.92 -11.15
N ALA A 221 7.30 19.91 -10.83
CA ALA A 221 8.11 18.68 -10.79
C ALA A 221 8.25 18.13 -9.35
N PRO A 222 8.15 16.80 -9.14
CA PRO A 222 8.42 16.17 -7.85
C PRO A 222 9.86 16.42 -7.38
N LYS A 223 10.01 17.04 -6.22
CA LYS A 223 11.28 17.25 -5.51
C LYS A 223 11.52 16.17 -4.45
N SER A 224 10.46 15.72 -3.78
CA SER A 224 10.51 14.60 -2.84
C SER A 224 9.14 13.91 -2.73
N VAL A 225 9.16 12.64 -2.33
CA VAL A 225 7.97 11.83 -2.05
C VAL A 225 8.15 11.19 -0.68
N LEU A 226 7.13 11.31 0.18
CA LEU A 226 7.04 10.68 1.48
C LEU A 226 5.78 9.80 1.51
N MET A 227 5.89 8.58 2.03
CA MET A 227 4.77 7.65 2.22
C MET A 227 4.53 7.50 3.74
N PRO A 228 3.56 8.24 4.32
CA PRO A 228 3.29 8.13 5.75
C PRO A 228 2.72 6.76 6.12
N PRO A 229 3.00 6.24 7.33
CA PRO A 229 2.34 5.04 7.82
C PRO A 229 0.83 5.29 7.98
N LEU A 230 0.02 4.25 7.76
CA LEU A 230 -1.42 4.33 7.96
C LEU A 230 -1.75 4.47 9.44
N SER A 231 -2.51 5.50 9.81
CA SER A 231 -3.03 5.72 11.15
C SER A 231 -4.23 4.80 11.39
N ARG A 232 -4.23 4.08 12.50
CA ARG A 232 -5.47 3.69 13.21
C ARG A 232 -5.47 4.43 14.54
N ARG A 233 -6.65 4.56 15.13
CA ARG A 233 -6.84 5.32 16.38
C ARG A 233 -6.13 4.60 17.55
N ALA A 234 -5.06 5.19 18.09
CA ALA A 234 -4.54 4.86 19.42
C ALA A 234 -4.16 6.12 20.22
N VAL A 235 -4.06 5.92 21.53
CA VAL A 235 -3.73 6.87 22.60
C VAL A 235 -2.59 7.83 22.20
N PRO A 236 -2.66 9.14 22.55
CA PRO A 236 -1.61 10.09 22.19
C PRO A 236 -0.25 9.65 22.74
N GLY A 237 0.70 9.37 21.84
CA GLY A 237 2.12 9.15 22.18
C GLY A 237 2.69 7.76 21.90
N ALA A 238 1.88 6.77 21.50
CA ALA A 238 2.37 5.47 21.03
C ALA A 238 2.08 5.29 19.53
N PRO A 239 3.03 4.76 18.73
CA PRO A 239 2.78 4.31 17.36
C PRO A 239 1.60 3.34 17.34
N THR A 240 0.64 3.51 16.43
CA THR A 240 -0.51 2.60 16.37
C THR A 240 -0.12 1.36 15.59
N LEU A 241 -0.02 0.23 16.28
CA LEU A 241 0.25 -1.08 15.71
C LEU A 241 -0.95 -1.56 14.86
N ALA A 242 -0.65 -2.32 13.81
CA ALA A 242 -1.64 -3.03 13.00
C ALA A 242 -2.34 -4.12 13.82
N ALA A 243 -3.59 -4.43 13.48
CA ALA A 243 -4.29 -5.54 14.13
C ALA A 243 -3.71 -6.87 13.64
N GLY A 244 -3.40 -7.78 14.56
CA GLY A 244 -2.79 -9.07 14.23
C GLY A 244 -1.26 -9.04 14.25
N PRO A 245 -0.60 -10.16 13.93
CA PRO A 245 0.84 -10.23 13.71
C PRO A 245 1.22 -9.49 12.42
N ASP A 246 2.31 -8.73 12.40
CA ASP A 246 2.80 -7.98 11.22
C ASP A 246 4.33 -7.87 11.28
N VAL A 247 5.08 -8.63 10.47
CA VAL A 247 6.54 -8.48 10.37
C VAL A 247 6.91 -7.65 9.16
N ILE A 248 7.54 -6.51 9.40
CA ILE A 248 8.13 -5.70 8.33
C ILE A 248 9.66 -5.68 8.41
N VAL A 249 10.28 -5.43 7.25
CA VAL A 249 11.70 -5.05 7.20
C VAL A 249 11.80 -3.57 7.53
N GLY A 250 12.27 -3.27 8.74
CA GLY A 250 12.45 -1.93 9.28
C GLY A 250 13.69 -1.20 8.77
N ASP A 251 14.82 -1.89 8.66
CA ASP A 251 16.04 -1.32 8.08
C ASP A 251 16.92 -2.40 7.43
N LEU A 252 17.75 -1.96 6.49
CA LEU A 252 18.85 -2.71 5.87
C LEU A 252 20.15 -1.94 6.16
N PRO A 253 20.73 -2.05 7.36
CA PRO A 253 21.79 -1.14 7.81
C PRO A 253 23.18 -1.44 7.25
N ASN A 254 23.44 -2.66 6.77
CA ASN A 254 24.77 -3.08 6.35
C ASN A 254 24.73 -4.17 5.29
N MET A 255 25.80 -4.33 4.51
CA MET A 255 25.96 -5.43 3.57
C MET A 255 27.43 -5.85 3.52
N VAL A 256 27.67 -7.15 3.47
CA VAL A 256 29.02 -7.72 3.48
C VAL A 256 29.22 -8.69 2.32
N GLN A 257 30.46 -8.74 1.83
CA GLN A 257 30.92 -9.78 0.92
C GLN A 257 31.48 -10.96 1.72
N LEU A 258 31.01 -12.17 1.42
CA LEU A 258 31.33 -13.41 2.10
C LEU A 258 31.73 -14.48 1.08
N GLY A 259 33.05 -14.62 0.89
CA GLY A 259 33.64 -15.61 0.01
C GLY A 259 33.49 -15.30 -1.48
N SER A 260 34.13 -16.13 -2.30
CA SER A 260 34.13 -16.04 -3.75
C SER A 260 34.19 -17.44 -4.38
N ALA A 261 33.73 -17.55 -5.62
CA ALA A 261 33.80 -18.76 -6.43
C ALA A 261 33.89 -18.38 -7.91
N GLY A 262 35.04 -18.63 -8.54
CA GLY A 262 35.27 -18.21 -9.93
C GLY A 262 35.11 -16.70 -10.11
N SER A 263 34.22 -16.28 -11.02
CA SER A 263 33.89 -14.88 -11.29
C SER A 263 32.86 -14.29 -10.34
N GLN A 264 32.45 -15.01 -9.29
CA GLN A 264 31.32 -14.64 -8.44
C GLN A 264 31.73 -14.38 -7.00
N VAL A 265 30.95 -13.52 -6.34
CA VAL A 265 31.03 -13.25 -4.90
C VAL A 265 29.70 -13.55 -4.24
N GLY A 266 29.74 -13.93 -2.95
CA GLY A 266 28.57 -14.12 -2.12
C GLY A 266 28.33 -12.87 -1.31
N LEU A 267 27.11 -12.33 -1.32
CA LEU A 267 26.74 -11.16 -0.52
C LEU A 267 25.65 -11.52 0.50
N ALA A 268 25.60 -10.79 1.60
CA ALA A 268 24.53 -10.85 2.58
C ALA A 268 24.27 -9.46 3.19
N ILE A 269 23.01 -9.20 3.54
CA ILE A 269 22.52 -7.92 4.06
C ILE A 269 22.14 -8.09 5.53
N ALA A 270 22.46 -7.11 6.38
CA ALA A 270 21.94 -7.00 7.73
C ALA A 270 20.48 -6.56 7.67
N THR A 271 19.63 -7.09 8.54
CA THR A 271 18.20 -6.81 8.52
C THR A 271 17.70 -6.45 9.90
N THR A 272 16.89 -5.41 10.02
CA THR A 272 16.10 -5.15 11.22
C THR A 272 14.66 -5.53 10.93
N SER A 273 14.16 -6.63 11.50
CA SER A 273 12.72 -6.94 11.52
C SER A 273 12.02 -6.12 12.58
N CYS A 274 10.76 -5.77 12.34
CA CYS A 274 9.93 -5.07 13.31
C CYS A 274 8.53 -5.66 13.31
N ASN A 275 8.00 -5.94 14.49
CA ASN A 275 6.61 -6.32 14.66
C ASN A 275 5.76 -5.05 14.68
N ASN A 276 5.19 -4.71 13.53
CA ASN A 276 4.29 -3.57 13.37
C ASN A 276 2.86 -3.90 13.79
N GLY A 277 2.63 -5.09 14.38
CA GLY A 277 1.35 -5.63 14.76
C GLY A 277 1.12 -5.63 16.26
N ASP A 278 -0.12 -5.83 16.68
CA ASP A 278 -0.54 -5.85 18.09
C ASP A 278 -0.52 -7.25 18.70
N GLN A 279 -0.16 -8.28 17.93
CA GLN A 279 0.03 -9.66 18.39
C GLN A 279 1.51 -10.08 18.32
N PRO A 280 1.99 -10.92 19.26
CA PRO A 280 3.32 -11.50 19.20
C PRO A 280 3.46 -12.48 18.03
N ILE A 281 4.70 -12.65 17.56
CA ILE A 281 5.03 -13.50 16.41
C ILE A 281 6.08 -14.50 16.84
N ASN A 282 5.86 -15.79 16.62
CA ASN A 282 6.82 -16.80 17.05
C ASN A 282 8.13 -16.70 16.25
N TRP A 283 9.24 -16.96 16.95
CA TRP A 283 10.61 -16.80 16.49
C TRP A 283 11.48 -18.00 16.87
N PHE A 284 10.85 -19.18 16.94
CA PHE A 284 11.51 -20.40 17.38
C PHE A 284 12.61 -20.84 16.40
N ALA A 285 13.71 -21.37 16.94
CA ALA A 285 14.74 -21.98 16.11
C ALA A 285 14.26 -23.30 15.48
N LEU A 286 14.82 -23.65 14.32
CA LEU A 286 14.73 -24.99 13.77
C LEU A 286 15.13 -26.05 14.83
N PRO A 287 14.50 -27.25 14.85
CA PRO A 287 13.60 -27.79 13.83
C PRO A 287 12.13 -27.37 13.96
N ASN A 288 11.79 -26.43 14.85
CA ASN A 288 10.46 -25.82 14.83
C ASN A 288 10.25 -25.09 13.49
N THR A 289 9.03 -25.10 12.97
CA THR A 289 8.66 -24.48 11.69
C THR A 289 7.85 -23.20 11.87
N ASP A 290 7.72 -22.73 13.10
CA ASP A 290 6.90 -21.59 13.47
C ASP A 290 7.76 -20.35 13.73
N HIS A 291 8.34 -19.85 12.65
CA HIS A 291 9.21 -18.69 12.63
C HIS A 291 9.34 -18.10 11.21
N PRO A 292 9.74 -16.83 11.07
CA PRO A 292 9.97 -16.25 9.76
C PRO A 292 11.21 -16.77 9.04
N VAL A 293 11.20 -16.57 7.72
CA VAL A 293 12.32 -16.82 6.82
C VAL A 293 12.64 -15.57 6.00
N VAL A 294 13.92 -15.34 5.75
CA VAL A 294 14.43 -14.07 5.21
C VAL A 294 15.13 -14.28 3.86
N PRO A 295 14.42 -14.14 2.73
CA PRO A 295 15.04 -14.05 1.41
C PRO A 295 15.69 -12.67 1.20
N GLN A 296 16.80 -12.65 0.46
CA GLN A 296 17.51 -11.43 0.07
C GLN A 296 17.73 -11.40 -1.45
N ASN A 297 17.65 -10.19 -2.03
CA ASN A 297 17.90 -9.95 -3.44
C ASN A 297 18.76 -8.70 -3.63
N PHE A 298 19.52 -8.65 -4.73
CA PHE A 298 20.33 -7.50 -5.11
C PHE A 298 20.08 -7.11 -6.56
N TYR A 299 19.92 -5.81 -6.81
CA TYR A 299 19.53 -5.27 -8.09
C TYR A 299 20.48 -4.18 -8.56
N ARG A 300 20.68 -4.08 -9.88
CA ARG A 300 21.39 -3.00 -10.55
C ARG A 300 20.42 -2.25 -11.47
N MET A 301 20.43 -0.93 -11.36
CA MET A 301 19.79 -0.03 -12.31
C MET A 301 20.88 0.70 -13.11
N SER A 302 20.79 0.63 -14.45
CA SER A 302 21.84 1.13 -15.35
C SER A 302 21.30 1.46 -16.74
N GLY A 303 22.13 2.13 -17.57
CA GLY A 303 21.82 2.45 -18.96
C GLY A 303 21.12 3.79 -19.16
N GLY A 304 21.33 4.39 -20.33
CA GLY A 304 20.83 5.72 -20.66
C GLY A 304 21.55 6.86 -19.96
N ALA A 305 21.11 8.10 -20.23
CA ALA A 305 21.72 9.30 -19.65
C ALA A 305 21.52 9.44 -18.12
N SER A 306 20.60 8.67 -17.54
CA SER A 306 20.23 8.74 -16.11
C SER A 306 20.34 7.40 -15.39
N ASN A 307 20.95 6.38 -16.01
CA ASN A 307 21.11 5.04 -15.42
C ASN A 307 19.82 4.40 -14.91
N ASN A 308 18.72 4.59 -15.66
CA ASN A 308 17.39 4.11 -15.33
C ASN A 308 16.68 3.38 -16.48
N GLU A 309 17.40 3.03 -17.55
CA GLU A 309 16.80 2.30 -18.68
C GLU A 309 16.55 0.82 -18.35
N ARG A 310 17.41 0.20 -17.54
CA ARG A 310 17.31 -1.22 -17.20
C ARG A 310 17.42 -1.43 -15.69
N PHE A 311 16.54 -2.26 -15.14
CA PHE A 311 16.53 -2.70 -13.74
C PHE A 311 16.67 -4.23 -13.69
N GLU A 312 17.78 -4.73 -13.18
CA GLU A 312 18.16 -6.14 -13.24
C GLU A 312 18.34 -6.72 -11.85
N GLN A 313 17.79 -7.91 -11.59
CA GLN A 313 18.19 -8.71 -10.44
C GLN A 313 19.53 -9.38 -10.77
N ILE A 314 20.58 -8.98 -10.05
CA ILE A 314 21.95 -9.47 -10.25
C ILE A 314 22.39 -10.44 -9.14
N GLY A 315 21.57 -10.59 -8.09
CA GLY A 315 21.81 -11.54 -7.01
C GLY A 315 20.53 -11.99 -6.33
N GLN A 316 20.50 -13.25 -5.94
CA GLN A 316 19.41 -13.87 -5.17
C GLN A 316 20.01 -14.85 -4.15
N SER A 317 19.61 -14.74 -2.89
CA SER A 317 19.98 -15.70 -1.85
C SER A 317 18.96 -16.82 -1.71
N TRP A 318 19.34 -17.90 -1.04
CA TRP A 318 18.41 -18.78 -0.34
C TRP A 318 17.81 -18.06 0.89
N MET A 319 17.07 -18.74 1.78
CA MET A 319 16.30 -18.08 2.84
C MET A 319 16.89 -18.34 4.22
N LYS A 320 17.25 -17.29 4.97
CA LYS A 320 17.72 -17.42 6.35
C LYS A 320 16.55 -17.77 7.27
N HIS A 321 16.70 -18.77 8.12
CA HIS A 321 15.78 -19.09 9.21
C HIS A 321 16.11 -18.24 10.44
N THR A 322 15.13 -17.56 11.00
CA THR A 322 15.29 -16.87 12.29
C THR A 322 15.37 -17.89 13.45
N PHE A 323 15.90 -17.47 14.60
CA PHE A 323 16.14 -18.40 15.73
C PHE A 323 16.09 -17.78 17.14
N GLY A 324 15.79 -16.49 17.22
CA GLY A 324 15.56 -15.77 18.47
C GLY A 324 15.41 -14.27 18.19
N ALA A 325 14.62 -13.57 19.00
CA ALA A 325 14.38 -12.13 18.83
C ALA A 325 14.96 -11.32 20.01
N ASP A 326 15.68 -10.24 19.68
CA ASP A 326 16.38 -9.39 20.66
C ASP A 326 15.48 -8.39 21.42
N GLU A 327 14.27 -8.10 20.91
CA GLU A 327 13.28 -7.21 21.54
C GLU A 327 13.74 -5.75 21.72
N LEU A 328 14.34 -5.16 20.68
CA LEU A 328 14.72 -3.74 20.64
C LEU A 328 13.59 -2.85 20.13
N ASP A 329 13.77 -1.52 20.11
CA ASP A 329 12.80 -0.55 19.54
C ASP A 329 13.38 0.26 18.37
N GLU A 330 14.19 -0.37 17.51
CA GLU A 330 14.88 0.28 16.37
C GLU A 330 13.90 0.85 15.33
N CYS A 331 12.69 0.31 15.25
CA CYS A 331 11.63 0.87 14.41
C CYS A 331 10.86 2.04 15.04
N ASN A 332 11.09 2.33 16.33
CA ASN A 332 10.34 3.31 17.11
C ASN A 332 8.83 3.02 17.05
N LEU A 333 8.44 1.77 17.34
CA LEU A 333 7.05 1.31 17.35
C LEU A 333 6.48 1.18 18.76
N GLY A 334 7.29 1.50 19.79
CA GLY A 334 6.87 1.47 21.17
C GLY A 334 6.90 0.05 21.73
N CYS A 335 8.04 -0.62 21.54
CA CYS A 335 8.29 -2.00 21.97
C CYS A 335 7.69 -2.30 23.36
N ASN A 336 6.83 -3.33 23.40
CA ASN A 336 6.13 -3.75 24.60
C ASN A 336 6.27 -5.25 24.84
N THR A 337 7.06 -5.62 25.84
CA THR A 337 7.34 -7.01 26.20
C THR A 337 6.44 -7.58 27.30
N ASN A 338 5.46 -6.81 27.80
CA ASN A 338 4.71 -7.19 29.01
C ASN A 338 3.80 -8.42 28.84
N ASN A 339 3.37 -8.75 27.61
CA ASN A 339 2.44 -9.85 27.32
C ASN A 339 2.98 -10.80 26.24
N CYS A 340 4.29 -11.02 26.26
CA CYS A 340 5.00 -11.70 25.19
C CYS A 340 6.21 -12.45 25.76
N THR A 341 6.58 -13.56 25.13
CA THR A 341 7.70 -14.39 25.59
C THR A 341 8.95 -13.97 24.82
N GLN A 342 9.75 -13.10 25.43
CA GLN A 342 11.01 -12.62 24.85
C GLN A 342 11.88 -13.79 24.37
N TRP A 343 12.77 -13.52 23.42
CA TRP A 343 13.62 -14.50 22.74
C TRP A 343 12.87 -15.45 21.80
N THR A 344 11.78 -16.07 22.23
CA THR A 344 11.06 -17.07 21.42
C THR A 344 9.92 -16.52 20.59
N THR A 345 9.59 -15.25 20.81
CA THR A 345 8.64 -14.49 20.00
C THR A 345 9.26 -13.11 19.72
N LEU A 346 8.78 -12.39 18.72
CA LEU A 346 9.03 -10.97 18.53
C LEU A 346 7.79 -10.20 19.03
N CYS A 347 7.96 -9.42 20.10
CA CYS A 347 6.85 -8.77 20.78
C CYS A 347 6.25 -7.60 19.98
N PRO A 348 4.97 -7.24 20.25
CA PRO A 348 4.33 -6.08 19.64
C PRO A 348 5.17 -4.80 19.76
N GLY A 349 5.39 -4.14 18.63
CA GLY A 349 6.19 -2.92 18.52
C GLY A 349 7.70 -3.13 18.67
N CYS A 350 8.17 -4.34 18.91
CA CYS A 350 9.60 -4.63 19.07
C CYS A 350 10.26 -4.98 17.75
N SER A 351 11.60 -5.00 17.77
CA SER A 351 12.45 -5.22 16.62
C SER A 351 13.58 -6.19 16.95
N ASP A 352 14.04 -6.88 15.91
CA ASP A 352 15.09 -7.88 15.97
C ASP A 352 16.10 -7.61 14.85
N PRO A 353 17.30 -7.06 15.16
CA PRO A 353 18.36 -6.88 14.20
C PRO A 353 19.21 -8.15 14.03
N TYR A 354 19.48 -8.50 12.78
CA TYR A 354 20.47 -9.51 12.42
C TYR A 354 21.62 -8.89 11.63
N ASP A 355 22.83 -9.26 12.02
CA ASP A 355 24.04 -8.84 11.33
C ASP A 355 24.13 -9.47 9.94
N ALA A 356 24.81 -8.76 9.03
CA ALA A 356 24.94 -9.20 7.64
C ALA A 356 25.71 -10.53 7.52
N SER A 357 26.72 -10.75 8.37
CA SER A 357 27.47 -12.02 8.40
C SER A 357 26.63 -13.18 8.90
N GLU A 358 25.73 -12.93 9.85
CA GLU A 358 24.83 -13.93 10.40
C GLU A 358 23.76 -14.32 9.37
N ASN A 359 23.17 -13.34 8.71
CA ASN A 359 22.26 -13.57 7.59
C ASN A 359 22.91 -14.27 6.40
N GLY A 360 24.25 -14.24 6.31
CA GLY A 360 25.05 -14.96 5.33
C GLY A 360 25.66 -16.27 5.83
N ASP A 361 25.31 -16.71 7.04
CA ASP A 361 25.77 -17.99 7.58
C ASP A 361 25.03 -19.14 6.89
N ARG A 362 25.80 -19.95 6.15
CA ARG A 362 25.28 -21.09 5.40
C ARG A 362 24.54 -22.10 6.27
N THR A 363 24.86 -22.18 7.55
CA THR A 363 24.20 -23.12 8.48
C THR A 363 22.79 -22.70 8.89
N LEU A 364 22.36 -21.48 8.53
CA LEU A 364 21.03 -20.94 8.83
C LEU A 364 20.18 -20.75 7.57
N ILE A 365 20.68 -21.12 6.38
CA ILE A 365 20.07 -20.74 5.10
C ILE A 365 19.52 -21.97 4.36
N GLY A 366 18.19 -22.09 4.33
CA GLY A 366 17.45 -23.15 3.64
C GLY A 366 17.02 -22.78 2.21
N SER A 367 16.76 -23.80 1.39
CA SER A 367 16.35 -23.58 -0.01
C SER A 367 15.00 -22.88 -0.13
N ARG A 368 14.89 -21.92 -1.06
CA ARG A 368 13.61 -21.29 -1.42
C ARG A 368 12.53 -22.30 -1.85
N ALA A 369 12.93 -23.46 -2.36
CA ALA A 369 12.00 -24.50 -2.83
C ALA A 369 11.18 -25.16 -1.71
N TRP A 370 11.58 -24.99 -0.45
CA TRP A 370 10.89 -25.60 0.69
C TRP A 370 9.78 -24.75 1.29
N ILE A 371 9.68 -23.46 0.90
CA ILE A 371 8.79 -22.50 1.53
C ILE A 371 7.67 -22.13 0.54
N ASN A 372 6.43 -22.16 1.02
CA ASN A 372 5.33 -21.53 0.30
C ASN A 372 5.41 -20.00 0.52
N PRO A 373 5.59 -19.19 -0.54
CA PRO A 373 5.81 -17.75 -0.39
C PRO A 373 4.55 -16.98 0.06
N PHE A 374 3.36 -17.56 -0.10
CA PHE A 374 2.10 -16.95 0.31
C PHE A 374 1.75 -17.31 1.76
N THR A 375 1.88 -18.59 2.13
CA THR A 375 1.48 -19.06 3.47
C THR A 375 2.62 -19.09 4.48
N GLY A 376 3.88 -18.93 4.05
CA GLY A 376 5.06 -19.02 4.90
C GLY A 376 5.33 -20.42 5.48
N SER A 377 4.61 -21.46 5.04
CA SER A 377 4.79 -22.83 5.54
C SER A 377 6.02 -23.51 4.95
N PHE A 378 6.75 -24.26 5.78
CA PHE A 378 7.91 -25.06 5.37
C PHE A 378 8.11 -26.28 6.29
N PRO A 379 8.80 -27.35 5.83
CA PRO A 379 9.09 -28.52 6.64
C PRO A 379 10.26 -28.27 7.61
N SER A 380 10.32 -29.02 8.71
CA SER A 380 11.41 -28.94 9.70
C SER A 380 12.80 -29.27 9.14
N SER A 381 12.86 -29.89 7.96
CA SER A 381 14.09 -30.20 7.21
C SER A 381 14.46 -29.15 6.16
N ALA A 382 13.81 -27.98 6.12
CA ALA A 382 14.03 -26.95 5.08
C ALA A 382 15.48 -26.44 4.98
N ASN A 383 16.25 -26.58 6.07
CA ASN A 383 17.67 -26.21 6.16
C ASN A 383 18.62 -27.42 6.12
N ASN A 384 18.21 -28.51 5.48
CA ASN A 384 19.06 -29.68 5.33
C ASN A 384 20.03 -29.51 4.15
N HIS A 385 21.33 -29.53 4.44
CA HIS A 385 22.40 -29.45 3.42
C HIS A 385 23.03 -30.82 3.09
N ALA A 386 22.50 -31.93 3.59
CA ALA A 386 23.03 -33.26 3.32
C ALA A 386 23.06 -33.55 1.81
N GLY A 387 24.21 -33.99 1.30
CA GLY A 387 24.41 -34.31 -0.11
C GLY A 387 24.74 -33.13 -1.02
N HIS A 388 24.87 -31.91 -0.47
CA HIS A 388 25.30 -30.73 -1.21
C HIS A 388 26.81 -30.52 -1.12
N VAL A 389 27.42 -30.07 -2.22
CA VAL A 389 28.80 -29.57 -2.24
C VAL A 389 28.75 -28.05 -2.21
N HIS A 390 29.42 -27.45 -1.23
CA HIS A 390 29.46 -25.99 -1.08
C HIS A 390 30.72 -25.39 -1.69
N ASP A 391 30.55 -24.22 -2.30
CA ASP A 391 31.59 -23.29 -2.70
C ASP A 391 31.55 -22.01 -1.83
N GLY A 392 32.42 -21.03 -2.15
CA GLY A 392 32.53 -19.79 -1.38
C GLY A 392 31.29 -18.89 -1.43
N VAL A 393 30.34 -19.12 -2.33
CA VAL A 393 29.14 -18.27 -2.52
C VAL A 393 27.84 -19.01 -2.25
N SER A 394 27.91 -20.29 -1.88
CA SER A 394 26.74 -21.16 -1.70
C SER A 394 25.70 -20.55 -0.77
N HIS A 395 24.44 -20.57 -1.24
CA HIS A 395 23.22 -20.11 -0.55
C HIS A 395 23.11 -18.59 -0.29
N ARG A 396 24.22 -17.84 -0.41
CA ARG A 396 24.23 -16.38 -0.30
C ARG A 396 23.69 -15.73 -1.58
N MET A 397 23.57 -14.40 -1.59
CA MET A 397 23.32 -13.68 -2.83
C MET A 397 24.53 -13.84 -3.74
N ARG A 398 24.44 -14.75 -4.71
CA ARG A 398 25.48 -15.01 -5.70
C ARG A 398 25.43 -13.92 -6.77
N VAL A 399 26.51 -13.16 -6.92
CA VAL A 399 26.61 -12.03 -7.86
C VAL A 399 27.87 -12.17 -8.72
N GLU A 400 27.76 -11.91 -10.02
CA GLU A 400 28.92 -11.82 -10.90
C GLU A 400 29.73 -10.56 -10.60
N THR A 401 31.05 -10.70 -10.50
CA THR A 401 31.94 -9.55 -10.24
C THR A 401 31.91 -8.51 -11.35
N SER A 402 31.60 -8.91 -12.59
CA SER A 402 31.36 -7.98 -13.71
C SER A 402 30.12 -7.12 -13.51
N ASP A 403 29.14 -7.56 -12.72
CA ASP A 403 27.96 -6.76 -12.43
C ASP A 403 28.19 -5.67 -11.39
N LEU A 404 29.25 -5.82 -10.59
CA LEU A 404 29.69 -4.90 -9.53
C LEU A 404 30.85 -4.00 -9.97
N ASP A 405 31.54 -4.36 -11.05
CA ASP A 405 32.71 -3.63 -11.54
C ASP A 405 32.32 -2.20 -11.94
N THR A 406 32.78 -1.25 -11.13
CA THR A 406 32.47 0.18 -11.29
C THR A 406 33.07 0.79 -12.57
N THR A 407 34.08 0.14 -13.17
CA THR A 407 34.66 0.57 -14.44
C THR A 407 33.79 0.15 -15.63
N GLN A 408 33.09 -0.98 -15.52
CA GLN A 408 32.17 -1.52 -16.52
C GLN A 408 30.75 -0.92 -16.37
N ASN A 409 30.34 -0.62 -15.14
CA ASN A 409 28.99 -0.16 -14.80
C ASN A 409 29.01 1.28 -14.28
N GLN A 410 29.61 2.19 -15.04
CA GLN A 410 29.80 3.59 -14.61
C GLN A 410 28.45 4.27 -14.31
N GLY A 411 28.32 4.76 -13.08
CA GLY A 411 27.12 5.46 -12.60
C GLY A 411 25.91 4.55 -12.31
N ALA A 412 26.08 3.22 -12.37
CA ALA A 412 25.02 2.30 -11.98
C ALA A 412 24.58 2.50 -10.53
N ILE A 413 23.30 2.27 -10.27
CA ILE A 413 22.66 2.43 -8.97
C ILE A 413 22.27 1.04 -8.47
N TYR A 414 22.59 0.72 -7.21
CA TYR A 414 22.38 -0.61 -6.66
C TYR A 414 21.38 -0.60 -5.53
N PHE A 415 20.51 -1.61 -5.49
CA PHE A 415 19.47 -1.77 -4.48
C PHE A 415 19.54 -3.15 -3.85
N ALA A 416 19.56 -3.19 -2.53
CA ALA A 416 19.40 -4.40 -1.75
C ALA A 416 17.96 -4.48 -1.24
N GLU A 417 17.40 -5.69 -1.24
CA GLU A 417 16.04 -5.98 -0.82
C GLU A 417 16.05 -7.20 0.08
N ALA A 418 15.24 -7.16 1.13
CA ALA A 418 14.92 -8.34 1.93
C ALA A 418 13.42 -8.39 2.18
N ALA A 419 12.93 -9.56 2.57
CA ALA A 419 11.59 -9.73 3.09
C ALA A 419 11.60 -10.62 4.33
N TYR A 420 10.57 -10.53 5.17
CA TYR A 420 10.28 -11.53 6.20
C TYR A 420 9.00 -12.28 5.81
N ILE A 421 9.12 -13.55 5.46
CA ILE A 421 7.94 -14.38 5.15
C ILE A 421 7.63 -15.21 6.39
N THR A 422 6.41 -15.11 6.89
CA THR A 422 5.98 -15.72 8.17
C THR A 422 4.65 -16.47 8.02
N PRO A 423 4.45 -17.61 8.72
CA PRO A 423 3.16 -18.31 8.71
C PRO A 423 2.06 -17.56 9.48
N HIS A 424 2.42 -16.61 10.34
CA HIS A 424 1.51 -15.96 11.28
C HIS A 424 0.48 -15.04 10.62
N GLU A 425 0.93 -14.20 9.68
CA GLU A 425 0.06 -13.22 9.00
C GLU A 425 -1.02 -13.90 8.16
N TYR A 426 -0.64 -14.89 7.36
CA TYR A 426 -1.58 -15.69 6.58
C TYR A 426 -2.59 -16.40 7.50
N THR A 427 -2.10 -17.09 8.54
CA THR A 427 -2.95 -17.83 9.49
C THR A 427 -3.92 -16.90 10.23
N TRP A 428 -3.48 -15.71 10.62
CA TRP A 428 -4.34 -14.69 11.23
C TRP A 428 -5.44 -14.24 10.25
N CYS A 429 -5.05 -13.92 9.02
CA CYS A 429 -5.97 -13.46 7.98
C CYS A 429 -7.10 -14.47 7.71
N GLN A 430 -6.84 -15.78 7.78
CA GLN A 430 -7.88 -16.82 7.59
C GLN A 430 -9.01 -16.73 8.63
N SER A 431 -8.69 -16.37 9.88
CA SER A 431 -9.68 -16.24 10.97
C SER A 431 -10.15 -14.79 11.18
N HIS A 432 -9.42 -13.81 10.66
CA HIS A 432 -9.68 -12.38 10.80
C HIS A 432 -9.57 -11.65 9.44
N PRO A 433 -10.47 -11.91 8.47
CA PRO A 433 -10.36 -11.37 7.11
C PRO A 433 -10.37 -9.82 7.03
N GLY A 434 -10.91 -9.13 8.04
CA GLY A 434 -10.88 -7.66 8.14
C GLY A 434 -9.60 -7.07 8.77
N GLN A 435 -8.66 -7.93 9.15
CA GLN A 435 -7.41 -7.59 9.83
C GLN A 435 -6.18 -8.13 9.09
N CYS A 436 -6.33 -8.46 7.80
CA CYS A 436 -5.20 -8.88 6.98
C CYS A 436 -4.28 -7.70 6.70
N ASN A 437 -3.00 -7.90 6.96
CA ASN A 437 -1.91 -6.94 6.82
C ASN A 437 -0.74 -7.48 5.98
N MET A 438 -0.94 -8.62 5.30
CA MET A 438 0.03 -9.18 4.37
C MET A 438 0.41 -8.20 3.25
N TYR A 439 1.54 -8.49 2.58
CA TYR A 439 2.06 -7.79 1.40
C TYR A 439 2.84 -6.49 1.64
N ASP A 440 3.23 -6.24 2.89
CA ASP A 440 4.08 -5.11 3.27
C ASP A 440 5.42 -5.56 3.89
N ASN A 441 5.70 -6.85 3.83
CA ASN A 441 6.82 -7.53 4.47
C ASN A 441 8.16 -7.43 3.71
N VAL A 442 8.23 -6.61 2.66
CA VAL A 442 9.43 -6.39 1.83
C VAL A 442 9.87 -4.94 1.91
N SER A 443 11.18 -4.69 1.97
CA SER A 443 11.75 -3.34 1.92
C SER A 443 13.02 -3.34 1.10
N TYR A 444 13.40 -2.18 0.57
CA TYR A 444 14.65 -2.01 -0.16
C TYR A 444 15.46 -0.81 0.34
N ARG A 445 16.76 -0.85 0.08
CA ARG A 445 17.67 0.27 0.33
C ARG A 445 18.70 0.37 -0.80
N GLN A 446 19.05 1.60 -1.16
CA GLN A 446 20.13 1.82 -2.10
C GLN A 446 21.49 1.59 -1.42
N TYR A 447 22.47 1.10 -2.15
CA TYR A 447 23.85 0.96 -1.69
C TYR A 447 24.83 1.55 -2.70
N ASN A 448 25.89 2.16 -2.19
CA ASN A 448 27.07 2.49 -2.99
C ASN A 448 27.99 1.27 -3.04
N VAL A 449 28.43 0.91 -4.24
CA VAL A 449 29.40 -0.16 -4.48
C VAL A 449 30.74 0.48 -4.80
N THR A 450 31.80 0.06 -4.10
CA THR A 450 33.17 0.44 -4.43
C THR A 450 34.09 -0.78 -4.43
N GLY A 451 35.30 -0.61 -4.98
CA GLY A 451 36.25 -1.71 -5.17
C GLY A 451 36.29 -2.21 -6.61
N SER A 452 36.89 -3.39 -6.78
CA SER A 452 37.15 -4.03 -8.08
C SER A 452 37.23 -5.55 -7.89
N PRO A 453 36.97 -6.36 -8.93
CA PRO A 453 37.06 -7.81 -8.81
C PRO A 453 38.39 -8.27 -8.17
N PRO A 454 38.35 -9.20 -7.18
CA PRO A 454 37.17 -9.86 -6.61
C PRO A 454 36.63 -9.20 -5.33
N ASN A 455 37.12 -8.03 -4.91
CA ASN A 455 36.83 -7.43 -3.61
C ASN A 455 36.01 -6.15 -3.74
N PHE A 456 34.81 -6.17 -3.16
CA PHE A 456 33.89 -5.05 -3.16
C PHE A 456 33.51 -4.66 -1.73
N THR A 457 33.20 -3.39 -1.56
CA THR A 457 32.62 -2.86 -0.33
C THR A 457 31.31 -2.15 -0.64
N PHE A 458 30.39 -2.23 0.33
CA PHE A 458 29.03 -1.76 0.19
C PHE A 458 28.76 -0.79 1.34
N SER A 459 28.31 0.41 1.03
CA SER A 459 27.87 1.38 2.03
C SER A 459 26.42 1.75 1.79
N PRO A 460 25.58 1.81 2.83
CA PRO A 460 24.18 2.19 2.65
C PRO A 460 24.06 3.62 2.10
N ALA A 461 23.18 3.80 1.12
CA ALA A 461 22.86 5.08 0.51
C ALA A 461 21.38 5.41 0.76
N GLY A 462 21.12 6.56 1.37
CA GLY A 462 19.77 6.94 1.79
C GLY A 462 19.20 6.07 2.92
N ALA A 463 17.94 6.30 3.27
CA ALA A 463 17.19 5.49 4.23
C ALA A 463 16.56 4.27 3.55
N THR A 464 16.28 3.22 4.32
CA THR A 464 15.46 2.10 3.84
C THR A 464 14.06 2.57 3.50
N VAL A 465 13.59 2.20 2.31
CA VAL A 465 12.21 2.41 1.88
C VAL A 465 11.41 1.20 2.37
N ARG A 466 10.74 1.40 3.51
CA ARG A 466 9.98 0.36 4.19
C ARG A 466 8.75 -0.06 3.38
N LYS A 467 8.35 -1.34 3.48
CA LYS A 467 7.10 -1.88 2.95
C LYS A 467 6.96 -1.75 1.42
N GLN A 468 8.07 -1.70 0.70
CA GLN A 468 8.12 -1.59 -0.76
C GLN A 468 9.16 -2.52 -1.36
N ALA A 469 8.80 -3.16 -2.48
CA ALA A 469 9.74 -3.93 -3.30
C ALA A 469 10.65 -2.99 -4.10
N ALA A 470 11.89 -3.42 -4.34
CA ALA A 470 12.94 -2.65 -5.01
C ALA A 470 12.57 -2.21 -6.43
N ILE A 471 11.70 -2.95 -7.11
CA ILE A 471 11.20 -2.57 -8.44
C ILE A 471 10.49 -1.21 -8.45
N ARG A 472 9.96 -0.75 -7.31
CA ARG A 472 9.39 0.60 -7.17
C ARG A 472 10.43 1.72 -7.25
N ALA A 473 11.72 1.40 -7.11
CA ALA A 473 12.81 2.34 -7.32
C ALA A 473 13.10 2.61 -8.81
N TRP A 474 12.54 1.81 -9.73
CA TRP A 474 12.81 1.93 -11.15
C TRP A 474 12.13 3.17 -11.75
N THR A 475 12.80 4.31 -11.62
CA THR A 475 12.32 5.59 -12.16
C THR A 475 12.18 5.52 -13.68
N GLY A 476 11.01 5.91 -14.19
CA GLY A 476 10.70 5.85 -15.62
C GLY A 476 9.94 4.60 -16.07
N ALA A 477 9.83 3.57 -15.23
CA ALA A 477 8.93 2.45 -15.47
C ALA A 477 7.54 2.69 -14.88
N ILE A 478 6.53 2.10 -15.51
CA ILE A 478 5.20 1.89 -14.93
C ILE A 478 5.25 0.59 -14.15
N VAL A 479 4.89 0.62 -12.87
CA VAL A 479 4.87 -0.56 -12.00
C VAL A 479 3.44 -0.84 -11.57
N ASN A 480 2.90 -1.97 -12.04
CA ASN A 480 1.57 -2.44 -11.70
C ASN A 480 1.64 -3.59 -10.70
N GLN A 481 0.75 -3.58 -9.71
CA GLN A 481 0.52 -4.75 -8.87
C GLN A 481 -0.43 -5.71 -9.57
N VAL A 482 -0.15 -7.00 -9.51
CA VAL A 482 -0.99 -8.08 -10.03
C VAL A 482 -1.31 -9.02 -8.87
N GLN A 483 -2.56 -9.46 -8.83
CA GLN A 483 -3.07 -10.46 -7.90
C GLN A 483 -3.73 -11.57 -8.72
N PRO A 484 -2.98 -12.64 -9.05
CA PRO A 484 -3.49 -13.70 -9.92
C PRO A 484 -4.75 -14.37 -9.37
N ASP A 485 -4.76 -14.64 -8.05
CA ASP A 485 -5.90 -15.21 -7.33
C ASP A 485 -6.10 -14.46 -5.99
N PRO A 486 -6.88 -13.37 -5.99
CA PRO A 486 -7.07 -12.55 -4.79
C PRO A 486 -7.51 -13.37 -3.58
N ALA A 487 -6.87 -13.12 -2.44
CA ALA A 487 -7.05 -13.83 -1.16
C ALA A 487 -6.57 -15.29 -1.10
N ASN A 488 -6.23 -15.92 -2.23
CA ASN A 488 -5.74 -17.31 -2.27
C ASN A 488 -4.29 -17.44 -2.72
N ASP A 489 -3.69 -16.37 -3.27
CA ASP A 489 -2.31 -16.33 -3.72
C ASP A 489 -1.64 -14.98 -3.40
N GLY A 490 -0.32 -14.95 -3.51
CA GLY A 490 0.51 -13.77 -3.33
C GLY A 490 0.28 -12.69 -4.39
N ILE A 491 1.00 -11.58 -4.22
CA ILE A 491 1.03 -10.51 -5.21
C ILE A 491 2.33 -10.56 -6.02
N CYS A 492 2.29 -10.03 -7.24
CA CYS A 492 3.50 -9.69 -7.97
C CYS A 492 3.48 -8.24 -8.44
N PHE A 493 4.66 -7.67 -8.65
CA PHE A 493 4.83 -6.35 -9.25
C PHE A 493 5.43 -6.52 -10.64
N MET A 494 4.71 -6.03 -11.64
CA MET A 494 5.18 -6.00 -13.02
C MET A 494 5.58 -4.58 -13.39
N GLY A 495 6.88 -4.37 -13.58
CA GLY A 495 7.45 -3.11 -14.07
C GLY A 495 7.73 -3.17 -15.56
N TYR A 496 7.36 -2.13 -16.30
CA TYR A 496 7.74 -1.98 -17.70
C TYR A 496 8.03 -0.52 -18.07
N ASN A 497 9.01 -0.31 -18.93
CA ASN A 497 9.31 0.98 -19.55
C ASN A 497 9.39 0.77 -21.07
N VAL A 498 8.59 1.51 -21.84
CA VAL A 498 8.58 1.41 -23.30
C VAL A 498 9.46 2.52 -23.86
N THR A 499 10.66 2.16 -24.30
CA THR A 499 11.59 3.07 -24.96
C THR A 499 11.59 2.82 -26.46
N ASN A 500 11.56 3.91 -27.22
CA ASN A 500 11.76 3.91 -28.68
C ASN A 500 10.76 3.04 -29.49
N PRO A 501 9.43 3.25 -29.39
CA PRO A 501 8.48 2.55 -30.24
C PRO A 501 8.67 3.00 -31.69
N SER A 502 9.37 2.21 -32.51
CA SER A 502 9.33 2.40 -33.96
C SER A 502 7.93 2.05 -34.46
N THR A 503 7.37 2.88 -35.34
CA THR A 503 6.20 2.48 -36.14
C THR A 503 6.57 1.20 -36.90
N GLY A 504 5.92 0.10 -36.54
CA GLY A 504 6.06 -1.19 -37.21
C GLY A 504 5.50 -1.20 -38.61
#